data_AF-A0A2S0N6W5-F1
#
_entry.id   AF-A0A2S0N6W5-F1
#
_cell.length_a   1.000
_cell.length_b   1.000
_cell.length_c   1.000
_cell.angle_alpha   90.00
_cell.angle_beta   90.00
_cell.angle_gamma   90.00
#
_symmetry.space_group_name_H-M   'P 1'
#
loop_
_entity.id
_entity.type
_entity.pdbx_description
1 polymer ?
#
loop_
_entity_poly.entity_id
_entity_poly.type
_entity_poly.pdbx_seq_one_letter_code
_entity_poly.pdbx_strand_id
1 'polypeptide(L)' 'MGKAVWKDISFEVSDRRVHGRYRVEHDVLTVTYDGEEKTTQVGGMPPEALARQLLRELVR' A
#
# COMPACT_ATOMS: atom_id res chain seq x y z
N MET A 1 -4.46 21.50 5.23
CA MET A 1 -4.12 20.07 5.23
C MET A 1 -5.07 19.32 4.29
N GLY A 2 -4.55 18.71 3.23
CA GLY A 2 -5.34 17.80 2.40
C GLY A 2 -5.62 16.51 3.19
N LYS A 3 -6.87 16.04 3.21
CA LYS A 3 -7.23 14.77 3.85
C LYS A 3 -6.47 13.65 3.14
N ALA A 4 -5.79 12.78 3.88
CA ALA A 4 -5.20 11.58 3.31
C ALA A 4 -6.31 10.70 2.73
N VAL A 5 -6.31 10.55 1.40
CA VAL A 5 -7.29 9.73 0.68
C VAL A 5 -6.75 8.32 0.58
N TRP A 6 -7.49 7.37 1.15
CA TRP A 6 -7.22 5.95 0.94
C TRP A 6 -7.59 5.57 -0.49
N LYS A 7 -6.70 4.81 -1.12
CA LYS A 7 -6.85 4.25 -2.46
C LYS A 7 -6.78 2.74 -2.38
N ASP A 8 -7.71 2.06 -3.05
CA ASP A 8 -7.69 0.61 -3.16
C ASP A 8 -6.55 0.14 -4.07
N ILE A 9 -5.92 -0.95 -3.67
CA ILE A 9 -4.94 -1.69 -4.47
C ILE A 9 -5.26 -3.16 -4.41
N SER A 10 -5.05 -3.84 -5.53
CA SER A 10 -5.10 -5.29 -5.55
C SER A 10 -3.99 -5.83 -6.43
N PHE A 11 -3.56 -7.04 -6.13
CA PHE A 11 -2.63 -7.77 -6.97
C PHE A 11 -2.88 -9.28 -6.82
N GLU A 12 -2.52 -10.03 -7.84
CA GLU A 12 -2.63 -11.48 -7.85
C GLU A 12 -1.33 -12.09 -7.31
N VAL A 13 -1.47 -13.04 -6.38
CA VAL A 13 -0.41 -13.91 -5.88
C VAL A 13 -0.81 -15.34 -6.13
N SER A 14 -0.13 -15.99 -7.06
CA SER A 14 -0.45 -17.36 -7.48
C SER A 14 -1.94 -17.47 -7.84
N ASP A 15 -2.74 -18.09 -6.96
CA ASP A 15 -4.17 -18.36 -7.17
C ASP A 15 -5.10 -17.48 -6.32
N ARG A 16 -4.57 -16.48 -5.59
CA ARG A 16 -5.37 -15.58 -4.76
C ARG A 16 -5.22 -14.13 -5.19
N ARG A 17 -6.35 -13.42 -5.27
CA ARG A 17 -6.38 -11.97 -5.39
C ARG A 17 -6.34 -11.36 -4.01
N VAL A 18 -5.32 -10.54 -3.77
CA VAL A 18 -5.12 -9.85 -2.51
C VAL A 18 -5.60 -8.42 -2.66
N HIS A 19 -6.46 -7.97 -1.75
CA HIS A 19 -7.02 -6.62 -1.73
C HIS A 19 -6.52 -5.88 -0.48
N GLY A 20 -5.91 -4.72 -0.70
CA GLY A 20 -5.46 -3.82 0.36
C GLY A 20 -5.80 -2.39 0.03
N ARG A 21 -5.42 -1.48 0.92
CA ARG A 21 -5.56 -0.03 0.67
C ARG A 21 -4.27 0.66 1.02
N TYR A 22 -4.00 1.77 0.37
CA TYR A 22 -2.88 2.62 0.72
C TYR A 22 -3.28 4.09 0.79
N ARG A 23 -2.54 4.87 1.56
CA ARG A 23 -2.61 6.32 1.56
C ARG A 23 -1.21 6.89 1.49
N VAL A 24 -1.11 8.11 0.98
CA VAL A 24 0.13 8.89 1.00
C VAL A 24 -0.13 10.17 1.78
N GLU A 25 0.70 10.44 2.79
CA GLU A 25 0.63 11.63 3.61
C GLU A 25 2.05 12.08 3.96
N HIS A 26 2.39 13.35 3.68
CA HIS A 26 3.73 13.91 3.93
C HIS A 26 4.88 13.02 3.43
N ASP A 27 4.80 12.56 2.17
CA ASP A 27 5.77 11.63 1.56
C ASP A 27 5.95 10.31 2.31
N VAL A 28 4.98 9.92 3.14
CA VAL A 28 4.91 8.60 3.77
C VAL A 28 3.76 7.83 3.15
N LEU A 29 4.07 6.65 2.64
CA LEU A 29 3.10 5.68 2.14
C LEU A 29 2.75 4.70 3.25
N THR A 30 1.47 4.59 3.58
CA THR A 30 0.93 3.58 4.48
C THR A 30 0.10 2.60 3.68
N VAL A 31 0.38 1.30 3.80
CA VAL A 31 -0.44 0.20 3.28
C VAL A 31 -1.13 -0.49 4.45
N THR A 32 -2.40 -0.85 4.27
CA THR A 32 -3.15 -1.69 5.21
C THR A 32 -3.68 -2.95 4.54
N TYR A 33 -3.58 -4.07 5.26
CA TYR A 33 -4.09 -5.38 4.88
C TYR A 33 -4.46 -6.17 6.14
N ASP A 34 -5.68 -6.71 6.18
CA ASP A 34 -6.18 -7.56 7.28
C ASP A 34 -5.95 -7.00 8.71
N GLY A 35 -6.05 -5.68 8.87
CA GLY A 35 -5.82 -4.99 10.15
C GLY A 35 -4.35 -4.70 10.47
N GLU A 36 -3.42 -5.22 9.68
CA GLU A 36 -2.01 -4.85 9.75
C GLU A 36 -1.71 -3.63 8.87
N GLU A 37 -0.73 -2.83 9.29
CA GLU A 37 -0.26 -1.67 8.54
C GLU A 37 1.26 -1.73 8.36
N LYS A 38 1.73 -1.26 7.20
CA LYS A 38 3.14 -1.08 6.92
C LYS A 38 3.38 0.27 6.27
N THR A 39 4.44 0.95 6.70
CA THR A 39 4.77 2.30 6.23
C THR A 39 6.15 2.35 5.58
N THR A 40 6.30 3.26 4.62
CA THR A 40 7.60 3.57 4.01
C THR A 40 7.62 4.99 3.46
N GLN A 41 8.80 5.56 3.20
CA GLN A 41 8.90 6.86 2.54
C GLN A 41 8.70 6.72 1.02
N VAL A 42 7.89 7.61 0.47
CA VAL A 42 7.76 7.83 -0.97
C VAL A 42 9.04 8.55 -1.42
N GLY A 43 9.99 7.77 -1.93
CA GLY A 43 11.19 8.29 -2.58
C GLY A 43 10.88 8.74 -4.01
N GLY A 44 11.55 8.15 -4.99
CA GLY A 44 11.32 8.43 -6.43
C GLY A 44 10.41 7.43 -7.16
N MET A 45 9.90 6.41 -6.47
CA MET A 45 9.06 5.38 -7.09
C MET A 45 7.58 5.82 -7.09
N PRO A 46 6.79 5.47 -8.12
CA PRO A 46 5.35 5.68 -8.11
C PRO A 46 4.71 5.05 -6.85
N PRO A 47 3.90 5.81 -6.08
CA PRO A 47 3.29 5.33 -4.85
C PRO A 47 2.55 4.00 -5.00
N GLU A 48 1.86 3.79 -6.11
CA GLU A 48 1.12 2.54 -6.34
C GLU A 48 2.04 1.31 -6.46
N ALA A 49 3.19 1.45 -7.13
CA ALA A 49 4.16 0.37 -7.26
C ALA A 49 4.76 0.00 -5.90
N LEU A 50 5.10 1.03 -5.11
CA LEU A 50 5.61 0.87 -3.75
C LEU A 50 4.55 0.25 -2.82
N ALA A 51 3.29 0.67 -2.94
CA ALA A 51 2.18 0.11 -2.17
C ALA A 51 1.94 -1.37 -2.48
N ARG A 52 2.04 -1.77 -3.76
CA ARG A 52 1.97 -3.20 -4.15
C ARG A 52 3.14 -4.00 -3.57
N GLN A 53 4.33 -3.43 -3.51
CA GLN A 53 5.48 -4.07 -2.88
C GLN A 53 5.27 -4.27 -1.37
N LEU A 54 4.85 -3.22 -0.65
CA LEU A 54 4.56 -3.33 0.78
C LEU A 54 3.42 -4.31 1.06
N LEU A 55 2.37 -4.30 0.23
CA LEU A 55 1.27 -5.23 0.36
C LEU A 55 1.72 -6.69 0.17
N ARG A 56 2.65 -6.95 -0.78
CA ARG A 56 3.29 -8.27 -0.93
C ARG A 56 4.02 -8.71 0.32
N GLU A 57 4.70 -7.79 1.00
CA GLU A 57 5.42 -8.09 2.22
C GLU A 57 4.50 -8.38 3.41
N LEU A 58 3.33 -7.71 3.49
CA LEU A 58 2.33 -7.95 4.53
C LEU A 58 1.61 -9.31 4.40
N VAL A 59 1.53 -9.85 3.19
CA VAL A 59 0.74 -11.06 2.89
C VAL A 59 1.60 -12.34 2.92
N ARG A 60 2.89 -12.19 3.21
CA ARG A 60 3.92 -13.22 3.08
C ARG A 60 4.08 -14.08 4.33
#